data_AF-A0A2V6BFD4-F1
#
_entry.id   AF-A0A2V6BFD4-F1
#
_cell.length_a   1.000
_cell.length_b   1.000
_cell.length_c   1.000
_cell.angle_alpha   90.00
_cell.angle_beta   90.00
_cell.angle_gamma   90.00
#
_symmetry.space_group_name_H-M   'P 1'
#
loop_
_entity.id
_entity.type
_entity.pdbx_description
1 polymer ?
#
loop_
_entity_poly.entity_id
_entity_poly.type
_entity_poly.pdbx_seq_one_letter_code
_entity_poly.pdbx_strand_id
1 'polypeptide(L)'
;MLVAGDFNHDGNMDLAVNCTGFDVVAILFGDGQGGFVLGGHFPTDTLTKGLDVGDVNRDGHLDLVSATNWGYDEIVLLGDGLGAFHFPTPPCEIDGDGEPVRVLLRDFNNDGRLDIFVNAPDDDKVVLYFGDGKGNFPGPDLEIEGVQQPYGMDAGDLNGDGKLDAVVCGESNTPGQSVVTVMLGDGAGGFTNSTFSVDDLPSSCKIGDMNNDGLPDIVVAGALPGNTSNNFIATYLGNGRGVFALAQDLQLEPGTLKGNIALGDFDEDGKLDVAFPKTGTQMRHEFSTSVFIFFGDGHGHLSAGPVLTVGQEPHTVIAVDVNHDGHLDLAVTNRTDGTVTVLLGDGHGNFTVSSTTSVLSPIP
;
A
#
# COMPACT_ATOMS: atom_id res chain seq x y z
N MET A 1 -4.31 6.42 -2.64
CA MET A 1 -3.35 5.34 -2.95
C MET A 1 -2.48 5.78 -4.10
N LEU A 2 -1.28 5.23 -4.18
CA LEU A 2 -0.30 5.51 -5.22
C LEU A 2 0.45 4.22 -5.53
N VAL A 3 0.64 3.96 -6.83
CA VAL A 3 1.48 2.87 -7.34
C VAL A 3 2.38 3.39 -8.46
N ALA A 4 3.47 2.70 -8.71
CA ALA A 4 4.44 3.05 -9.74
C ALA A 4 4.55 1.92 -10.78
N GLY A 5 4.80 2.29 -12.03
CA GLY A 5 5.00 1.37 -13.14
C GLY A 5 5.28 2.15 -14.43
N ASP A 6 5.88 1.52 -15.43
CA ASP A 6 6.05 2.11 -16.76
C ASP A 6 4.74 1.89 -17.56
N PHE A 7 3.83 2.87 -17.56
CA PHE A 7 2.49 2.73 -18.14
C PHE A 7 2.46 3.02 -19.64
N ASN A 8 3.52 3.62 -20.18
CA ASN A 8 3.62 4.03 -21.58
C ASN A 8 4.79 3.37 -22.34
N HIS A 9 5.51 2.45 -21.69
CA HIS A 9 6.68 1.73 -22.21
C HIS A 9 7.82 2.65 -22.72
N ASP A 10 7.97 3.84 -22.12
CA ASP A 10 9.08 4.74 -22.46
C ASP A 10 10.37 4.45 -21.68
N GLY A 11 10.31 3.51 -20.74
CA GLY A 11 11.42 3.06 -19.92
C GLY A 11 11.64 3.89 -18.65
N ASN A 12 10.81 4.91 -18.39
CA ASN A 12 10.82 5.66 -17.14
C ASN A 12 9.70 5.19 -16.22
N MET A 13 9.88 5.39 -14.92
CA MET A 13 8.85 5.10 -13.94
C MET A 13 7.74 6.15 -13.99
N ASP A 14 6.49 5.73 -14.22
CA ASP A 14 5.30 6.55 -14.10
C ASP A 14 4.58 6.30 -12.76
N LEU A 15 3.59 7.14 -12.43
CA LEU A 15 2.79 7.02 -11.21
C LEU A 15 1.30 7.00 -11.51
N ALA A 16 0.57 6.10 -10.87
CA ALA A 16 -0.90 6.07 -10.88
C ALA A 16 -1.43 6.42 -9.48
N VAL A 17 -2.36 7.39 -9.42
CA VAL A 17 -2.85 7.97 -8.17
C VAL A 17 -4.37 7.89 -8.13
N ASN A 18 -4.92 7.26 -7.10
CA ASN A 18 -6.36 7.30 -6.83
C ASN A 18 -6.76 8.69 -6.32
N CYS A 19 -7.67 9.35 -7.05
CA CYS A 19 -8.22 10.66 -6.72
C CYS A 19 -9.66 10.53 -6.22
N THR A 20 -9.84 10.00 -5.01
CA THR A 20 -11.15 9.66 -4.38
C THR A 20 -12.22 10.75 -4.47
N GLY A 21 -11.85 12.04 -4.45
CA GLY A 21 -12.83 13.14 -4.52
C GLY A 21 -13.29 13.50 -5.93
N PHE A 22 -12.71 12.86 -6.95
CA PHE A 22 -12.93 13.14 -8.38
C PHE A 22 -13.29 11.89 -9.17
N ASP A 23 -13.37 10.72 -8.52
CA ASP A 23 -13.74 9.43 -9.13
C ASP A 23 -12.90 9.09 -10.37
N VAL A 24 -11.58 9.32 -10.26
CA VAL A 24 -10.60 9.03 -11.31
C VAL A 24 -9.33 8.44 -10.73
N VAL A 25 -8.61 7.69 -11.56
CA VAL A 25 -7.16 7.50 -11.43
C VAL A 25 -6.46 8.56 -12.27
N ALA A 26 -5.53 9.31 -11.67
CA ALA A 26 -4.61 10.18 -12.38
C ALA A 26 -3.33 9.42 -12.74
N ILE A 27 -2.88 9.52 -13.98
CA ILE A 27 -1.59 9.01 -14.43
C ILE A 27 -0.62 10.17 -14.57
N LEU A 28 0.53 10.08 -13.93
CA LEU A 28 1.63 11.03 -14.04
C LEU A 28 2.78 10.37 -14.79
N PHE A 29 3.14 10.91 -15.96
CA PHE A 29 4.29 10.42 -16.73
C PHE A 29 5.59 10.94 -16.14
N GLY A 30 6.54 10.04 -15.91
CA GLY A 30 7.88 10.35 -15.41
C GLY A 30 8.81 10.81 -16.53
N ASP A 31 9.75 11.70 -16.21
CA ASP A 31 10.82 12.11 -17.13
C ASP A 31 12.13 11.32 -16.95
N GLY A 32 12.12 10.32 -16.07
CA GLY A 32 13.28 9.54 -15.68
C GLY A 32 14.33 10.31 -14.88
N GLN A 33 14.02 11.51 -14.39
CA GLN A 33 14.91 12.36 -13.57
C GLN A 33 14.20 12.85 -12.28
N GLY A 34 13.08 12.21 -11.93
CA GLY A 34 12.23 12.57 -10.78
C GLY A 34 11.21 13.68 -11.05
N GLY A 35 11.11 14.17 -12.29
CA GLY A 35 10.05 15.06 -12.74
C GLY A 35 8.84 14.29 -13.27
N PHE A 36 7.64 14.84 -13.03
CA PHE A 36 6.38 14.22 -13.43
C PHE A 36 5.42 15.21 -14.04
N VAL A 37 4.70 14.79 -15.09
CA VAL A 37 3.64 15.57 -15.73
C VAL A 37 2.33 14.79 -15.74
N LEU A 38 1.20 15.48 -15.53
CA LEU A 38 -0.12 14.84 -15.59
C LEU A 38 -0.42 14.36 -17.02
N GLY A 39 -0.47 13.05 -17.20
CA GLY A 39 -0.73 12.36 -18.45
C GLY A 39 -2.21 12.23 -18.78
N GLY A 40 -3.05 12.03 -17.77
CA GLY A 40 -4.49 11.92 -17.96
C GLY A 40 -5.25 11.53 -16.70
N HIS A 41 -6.58 11.57 -16.83
CA HIS A 41 -7.53 11.09 -15.83
C HIS A 41 -8.39 10.01 -16.45
N PHE A 42 -8.46 8.87 -15.79
CA PHE A 42 -9.25 7.72 -16.21
C PHE A 42 -10.39 7.52 -15.21
N PRO A 43 -11.66 7.63 -15.66
CA PRO A 43 -12.81 7.45 -14.78
C PRO A 43 -12.78 6.11 -14.07
N THR A 44 -13.11 6.15 -12.78
CA THR A 44 -13.43 4.99 -11.97
C THR A 44 -14.85 5.14 -11.43
N ASP A 45 -15.30 4.17 -10.63
CA ASP A 45 -16.49 4.36 -9.81
C ASP A 45 -16.17 5.28 -8.63
N THR A 46 -17.21 5.60 -7.87
CA THR A 46 -17.15 6.57 -6.81
C THR A 46 -16.29 6.11 -5.64
N LEU A 47 -15.48 7.03 -5.12
CA LEU A 47 -14.77 6.90 -3.85
C LEU A 47 -13.74 5.77 -3.77
N THR A 48 -12.91 5.63 -4.80
CA THR A 48 -11.78 4.70 -4.81
C THR A 48 -10.83 4.91 -3.62
N LYS A 49 -10.47 3.82 -2.93
CA LYS A 49 -9.50 3.83 -1.82
C LYS A 49 -8.26 3.01 -2.14
N GLY A 50 -8.40 1.74 -2.55
CA GLY A 50 -7.31 0.81 -2.90
C GLY A 50 -6.86 0.95 -4.35
N LEU A 51 -5.57 0.78 -4.64
CA LEU A 51 -5.02 0.73 -6.00
C LEU A 51 -3.86 -0.25 -6.02
N ASP A 52 -3.84 -1.19 -6.96
CA ASP A 52 -2.68 -2.00 -7.30
C ASP A 52 -2.51 -2.10 -8.82
N VAL A 53 -1.33 -2.55 -9.27
CA VAL A 53 -0.92 -2.59 -10.68
C VAL A 53 -0.38 -3.96 -11.07
N GLY A 54 -0.69 -4.41 -12.29
CA GLY A 54 -0.13 -5.63 -12.86
C GLY A 54 -0.80 -6.00 -14.19
N ASP A 55 -0.14 -6.84 -14.99
CA ASP A 55 -0.67 -7.33 -16.26
C ASP A 55 -1.70 -8.46 -16.01
N VAL A 56 -2.98 -8.11 -15.90
CA VAL A 56 -4.06 -9.06 -15.54
C VAL A 56 -4.58 -9.85 -16.74
N ASN A 57 -4.29 -9.38 -17.96
CA ASN A 57 -4.76 -9.97 -19.21
C ASN A 57 -3.65 -10.65 -20.04
N ARG A 58 -2.39 -10.55 -19.58
CA ARG A 58 -1.17 -11.09 -20.17
C ARG A 58 -0.86 -10.55 -21.56
N ASP A 59 -1.18 -9.30 -21.83
CA ASP A 59 -0.86 -8.63 -23.10
C ASP A 59 0.51 -7.92 -23.09
N GLY A 60 1.17 -7.87 -21.93
CA GLY A 60 2.46 -7.23 -21.73
C GLY A 60 2.37 -5.76 -21.31
N HIS A 61 1.17 -5.24 -21.08
CA HIS A 61 0.92 -3.89 -20.58
C HIS A 61 0.47 -3.94 -19.12
N LEU A 62 0.82 -2.90 -18.37
CA LEU A 62 0.39 -2.80 -16.97
C LEU A 62 -1.08 -2.34 -16.92
N ASP A 63 -1.90 -3.12 -16.23
CA ASP A 63 -3.29 -2.79 -15.91
C ASP A 63 -3.39 -2.29 -14.47
N LEU A 64 -4.53 -1.67 -14.14
CA LEU A 64 -4.82 -1.18 -12.80
C LEU A 64 -6.05 -1.85 -12.21
N VAL A 65 -6.00 -2.14 -10.92
CA VAL A 65 -7.15 -2.60 -10.13
C VAL A 65 -7.39 -1.60 -9.01
N SER A 66 -8.61 -1.06 -8.94
CA SER A 66 -8.98 -0.04 -7.94
C SER A 66 -10.17 -0.50 -7.11
N ALA A 67 -10.06 -0.39 -5.79
CA ALA A 67 -11.12 -0.74 -4.86
C ALA A 67 -12.01 0.47 -4.52
N THR A 68 -13.32 0.29 -4.58
CA THR A 68 -14.35 1.35 -4.46
C THR A 68 -15.24 1.09 -3.23
N ASN A 69 -15.87 2.12 -2.68
CA ASN A 69 -16.54 2.05 -1.37
C ASN A 69 -18.07 1.86 -1.53
N TRP A 70 -18.79 1.36 -0.53
CA TRP A 70 -20.28 1.34 -0.47
C TRP A 70 -21.03 0.47 -1.50
N GLY A 71 -20.51 -0.73 -1.77
CA GLY A 71 -21.16 -1.70 -2.67
C GLY A 71 -21.15 -1.25 -4.13
N TYR A 72 -20.14 -0.44 -4.49
CA TYR A 72 -19.73 -0.24 -5.87
C TYR A 72 -18.65 -1.26 -6.20
N ASP A 73 -18.55 -1.59 -7.48
CA ASP A 73 -17.70 -2.68 -7.90
C ASP A 73 -16.23 -2.27 -7.91
N GLU A 74 -15.30 -3.14 -7.48
CA GLU A 74 -13.89 -2.89 -7.78
C GLU A 74 -13.65 -2.97 -9.29
N ILE A 75 -12.86 -2.02 -9.78
CA ILE A 75 -12.70 -1.79 -11.22
C ILE A 75 -11.33 -2.25 -11.67
N VAL A 76 -11.36 -3.00 -12.77
CA VAL A 76 -10.20 -3.27 -13.61
C VAL A 76 -10.14 -2.24 -14.74
N LEU A 77 -8.99 -1.62 -14.91
CA LEU A 77 -8.66 -0.72 -16.00
C LEU A 77 -7.52 -1.34 -16.82
N LEU A 78 -7.81 -1.77 -18.05
CA LEU A 78 -6.82 -2.36 -18.94
C LEU A 78 -5.96 -1.28 -19.59
N GLY A 79 -4.64 -1.40 -19.44
CA GLY A 79 -3.66 -0.50 -20.04
C GLY A 79 -3.45 -0.81 -21.52
N ASP A 80 -3.23 0.22 -22.33
CA ASP A 80 -2.89 0.06 -23.75
C ASP A 80 -1.38 0.10 -24.04
N GLY A 81 -0.57 0.25 -23.00
CA GLY A 81 0.88 0.42 -23.09
C GLY A 81 1.32 1.75 -23.69
N LEU A 82 0.42 2.70 -23.88
CA LEU A 82 0.69 4.06 -24.35
C LEU A 82 0.28 5.10 -23.29
N GLY A 83 0.01 4.63 -22.07
CA GLY A 83 -0.43 5.44 -20.94
C GLY A 83 -1.93 5.73 -20.91
N ALA A 84 -2.75 5.06 -21.73
CA ALA A 84 -4.20 5.12 -21.64
C ALA A 84 -4.82 3.83 -21.10
N PHE A 85 -5.97 3.99 -20.44
CA PHE A 85 -6.67 2.91 -19.74
C PHE A 85 -8.13 2.83 -20.15
N HIS A 86 -8.66 1.61 -20.22
CA HIS A 86 -10.01 1.33 -20.67
C HIS A 86 -10.67 0.25 -19.81
N PHE A 87 -11.98 0.31 -19.65
CA PHE A 87 -12.72 -0.77 -19.02
C PHE A 87 -12.67 -2.05 -19.88
N PRO A 88 -12.55 -3.24 -19.27
CA PRO A 88 -12.78 -4.49 -19.98
C PRO A 88 -14.21 -4.53 -20.54
N THR A 89 -14.42 -5.34 -21.59
CA THR A 89 -15.74 -5.52 -22.21
C THR A 89 -16.12 -7.00 -22.25
N PRO A 90 -17.14 -7.45 -21.50
CA PRO A 90 -17.95 -6.67 -20.56
C PRO A 90 -17.13 -6.16 -19.36
N PRO A 91 -17.59 -5.13 -18.63
CA PRO A 91 -16.94 -4.69 -17.41
C PRO A 91 -16.80 -5.86 -16.43
N CYS A 92 -15.63 -5.96 -15.79
CA CYS A 92 -15.44 -6.81 -14.65
C CYS A 92 -15.92 -6.02 -13.44
N GLU A 93 -17.04 -6.46 -12.87
CA GLU A 93 -17.59 -5.95 -11.63
C GLU A 93 -17.22 -6.94 -10.53
N ILE A 94 -16.42 -6.49 -9.57
CA ILE A 94 -16.02 -7.24 -8.40
C ILE A 94 -16.95 -6.74 -7.30
N ASP A 95 -17.77 -7.61 -6.73
CA ASP A 95 -18.75 -7.21 -5.70
C ASP A 95 -18.02 -7.07 -4.36
N GLY A 96 -17.38 -5.92 -4.16
CA GLY A 96 -16.73 -5.52 -2.93
C GLY A 96 -17.75 -5.04 -1.91
N ASP A 97 -18.27 -5.95 -1.10
CA ASP A 97 -18.99 -5.56 0.11
C ASP A 97 -18.02 -5.01 1.17
N GLY A 98 -18.57 -4.33 2.18
CA GLY A 98 -17.81 -4.01 3.38
C GLY A 98 -16.83 -2.82 3.35
N GLU A 99 -16.96 -1.87 2.42
CA GLU A 99 -16.10 -0.67 2.32
C GLU A 99 -14.58 -0.95 2.10
N PRO A 100 -14.20 -1.59 1.00
CA PRO A 100 -12.81 -2.00 0.80
C PRO A 100 -11.82 -0.83 0.73
N VAL A 101 -10.64 -1.04 1.32
CA VAL A 101 -9.64 0.04 1.54
C VAL A 101 -8.29 -0.29 0.90
N ARG A 102 -8.02 -1.57 0.65
CA ARG A 102 -6.77 -2.14 0.14
C ARG A 102 -7.09 -3.28 -0.82
N VAL A 103 -6.30 -3.34 -1.88
CA VAL A 103 -6.29 -4.45 -2.83
C VAL A 103 -4.85 -4.88 -3.03
N LEU A 104 -4.62 -6.19 -3.13
CA LEU A 104 -3.36 -6.78 -3.54
C LEU A 104 -3.60 -7.62 -4.79
N LEU A 105 -2.73 -7.47 -5.78
CA LEU A 105 -2.81 -8.16 -7.06
C LEU A 105 -1.65 -9.15 -7.19
N ARG A 106 -1.85 -10.42 -6.84
CA ARG A 106 -0.79 -11.45 -6.77
C ARG A 106 -1.35 -12.83 -7.10
N ASP A 107 -0.48 -13.78 -7.46
CA ASP A 107 -0.87 -15.18 -7.71
C ASP A 107 -1.00 -15.95 -6.40
N PHE A 108 -2.21 -16.06 -5.84
CA PHE A 108 -2.47 -16.70 -4.55
C PHE A 108 -2.72 -18.20 -4.67
N ASN A 109 -2.93 -18.71 -5.88
CA ASN A 109 -3.20 -20.13 -6.16
C ASN A 109 -2.12 -20.81 -7.03
N ASN A 110 -0.99 -20.15 -7.25
CA ASN A 110 0.16 -20.63 -8.03
C ASN A 110 -0.19 -21.10 -9.45
N ASP A 111 -1.20 -20.50 -10.10
CA ASP A 111 -1.59 -20.82 -11.48
C ASP A 111 -0.91 -19.93 -12.53
N GLY A 112 -0.11 -18.98 -12.06
CA GLY A 112 0.64 -17.99 -12.81
C GLY A 112 -0.17 -16.75 -13.19
N ARG A 113 -1.45 -16.65 -12.84
CA ARG A 113 -2.30 -15.48 -13.10
C ARG A 113 -2.39 -14.62 -11.86
N LEU A 114 -2.61 -13.33 -12.08
CA LEU A 114 -2.82 -12.41 -10.99
C LEU A 114 -4.25 -12.58 -10.46
N ASP A 115 -4.38 -12.75 -9.15
CA ASP A 115 -5.61 -12.80 -8.39
C ASP A 115 -5.76 -11.52 -7.57
N ILE A 116 -6.99 -11.18 -7.20
CA ILE A 116 -7.33 -10.01 -6.38
C ILE A 116 -7.62 -10.45 -4.96
N PHE A 117 -6.91 -9.87 -4.00
CA PHE A 117 -7.14 -10.04 -2.57
C PHE A 117 -7.51 -8.69 -1.96
N VAL A 118 -8.74 -8.55 -1.48
CA VAL A 118 -9.35 -7.29 -1.09
C VAL A 118 -9.97 -7.38 0.31
N ASN A 119 -9.76 -6.37 1.14
CA ASN A 119 -10.34 -6.34 2.48
C ASN A 119 -11.77 -5.80 2.46
N ALA A 120 -12.64 -6.33 3.32
CA ALA A 120 -14.00 -5.82 3.54
C ALA A 120 -14.18 -5.45 5.03
N PRO A 121 -13.68 -4.26 5.47
CA PRO A 121 -13.67 -3.87 6.88
C PRO A 121 -15.03 -3.94 7.59
N ASP A 122 -16.12 -3.53 6.96
CA ASP A 122 -17.45 -3.49 7.60
C ASP A 122 -18.08 -4.90 7.73
N ASP A 123 -17.54 -5.88 7.00
CA ASP A 123 -18.02 -7.27 6.99
C ASP A 123 -17.08 -8.23 7.73
N ASP A 124 -16.02 -7.74 8.38
CA ASP A 124 -15.05 -8.56 9.14
C ASP A 124 -14.46 -9.75 8.33
N LYS A 125 -14.17 -9.49 7.04
CA LYS A 125 -13.63 -10.51 6.12
C LYS A 125 -12.62 -9.94 5.12
N VAL A 126 -11.93 -10.86 4.46
CA VAL A 126 -11.12 -10.58 3.27
C VAL A 126 -11.60 -11.48 2.15
N VAL A 127 -11.65 -10.97 0.93
CA VAL A 127 -12.23 -11.65 -0.23
C VAL A 127 -11.15 -11.88 -1.28
N LEU A 128 -11.11 -13.08 -1.85
CA LEU A 128 -10.18 -13.50 -2.89
C LEU A 128 -10.96 -13.78 -4.18
N TYR A 129 -10.48 -13.22 -5.29
CA TYR A 129 -10.99 -13.42 -6.64
C TYR A 129 -9.86 -13.94 -7.53
N PHE A 130 -10.03 -15.10 -8.14
CA PHE A 130 -9.04 -15.65 -9.07
C PHE A 130 -9.13 -15.00 -10.43
N GLY A 131 -7.98 -14.65 -10.99
CA GLY A 131 -7.89 -14.12 -12.34
C GLY A 131 -8.07 -15.20 -13.39
N ASP A 132 -8.83 -14.91 -14.46
CA ASP A 132 -8.89 -15.81 -15.61
C ASP A 132 -7.67 -15.66 -16.55
N GLY A 133 -6.86 -14.62 -16.33
CA GLY A 133 -5.68 -14.26 -17.12
C GLY A 133 -6.02 -13.54 -18.43
N LYS A 134 -7.23 -12.98 -18.52
CA LYS A 134 -7.74 -12.16 -19.63
C LYS A 134 -8.36 -10.87 -19.11
N GLY A 135 -8.02 -10.47 -17.89
CA GLY A 135 -8.57 -9.30 -17.21
C GLY A 135 -9.96 -9.48 -16.60
N ASN A 136 -10.44 -10.72 -16.40
CA ASN A 136 -11.71 -10.98 -15.71
C ASN A 136 -11.51 -11.73 -14.38
N PHE A 137 -12.37 -11.41 -13.42
CA PHE A 137 -12.40 -11.98 -12.07
C PHE A 137 -13.83 -12.46 -11.77
N PRO A 138 -14.20 -13.71 -12.13
CA PRO A 138 -15.59 -14.13 -12.30
C PRO A 138 -16.39 -14.36 -11.01
N GLY A 139 -15.84 -14.15 -9.82
CA GLY A 139 -16.60 -14.09 -8.58
C GLY A 139 -15.69 -13.89 -7.38
N PRO A 140 -16.24 -13.73 -6.17
CA PRO A 140 -15.46 -14.10 -5.00
C PRO A 140 -15.30 -15.62 -5.02
N ASP A 141 -14.05 -16.10 -5.12
CA ASP A 141 -13.71 -17.53 -5.05
C ASP A 141 -13.61 -17.99 -3.59
N LEU A 142 -13.20 -17.08 -2.69
CA LEU A 142 -13.15 -17.34 -1.25
C LEU A 142 -13.46 -16.08 -0.45
N GLU A 143 -14.37 -16.20 0.51
CA GLU A 143 -14.58 -15.24 1.60
C GLU A 143 -13.89 -15.76 2.86
N ILE A 144 -12.85 -15.06 3.30
CA ILE A 144 -12.02 -15.42 4.45
C ILE A 144 -12.58 -14.69 5.67
N GLU A 145 -13.41 -15.42 6.40
CA GLU A 145 -14.11 -14.96 7.59
C GLU A 145 -13.21 -14.83 8.82
N GLY A 146 -13.65 -14.00 9.77
CA GLY A 146 -13.00 -13.87 11.08
C GLY A 146 -11.76 -12.98 11.08
N VAL A 147 -11.60 -12.15 10.04
CA VAL A 147 -10.57 -11.13 9.93
C VAL A 147 -11.21 -9.83 10.36
N GLN A 148 -10.98 -9.39 11.60
CA GLN A 148 -11.74 -8.28 12.18
C GLN A 148 -11.26 -6.93 11.63
N GLN A 149 -12.22 -6.12 11.19
CA GLN A 149 -12.05 -4.76 10.63
C GLN A 149 -10.73 -4.56 9.86
N PRO A 150 -10.47 -5.38 8.83
CA PRO A 150 -9.19 -5.41 8.13
C PRO A 150 -8.90 -4.07 7.48
N TYR A 151 -7.70 -3.55 7.67
CA TYR A 151 -7.30 -2.24 7.12
C TYR A 151 -6.00 -2.29 6.34
N GLY A 152 -4.87 -2.53 7.01
CA GLY A 152 -3.58 -2.70 6.32
C GLY A 152 -3.44 -4.14 5.84
N MET A 153 -2.87 -4.34 4.66
CA MET A 153 -2.58 -5.67 4.11
C MET A 153 -1.21 -5.70 3.44
N ASP A 154 -0.59 -6.88 3.47
CA ASP A 154 0.58 -7.23 2.65
C ASP A 154 0.63 -8.74 2.39
N ALA A 155 1.40 -9.17 1.38
CA ALA A 155 1.52 -10.58 1.02
C ALA A 155 2.98 -10.97 0.75
N GLY A 156 3.35 -12.19 1.16
CA GLY A 156 4.70 -12.74 1.05
C GLY A 156 4.75 -14.14 1.65
N ASP A 157 5.78 -14.93 1.37
CA ASP A 157 5.95 -16.25 2.00
C ASP A 157 6.42 -16.04 3.45
N LEU A 158 5.56 -16.30 4.44
CA LEU A 158 5.78 -16.05 5.87
C LEU A 158 6.38 -17.26 6.60
N ASN A 159 6.46 -18.41 5.92
CA ASN A 159 6.82 -19.68 6.54
C ASN A 159 7.86 -20.50 5.74
N GLY A 160 8.33 -19.97 4.61
CA GLY A 160 9.39 -20.53 3.78
C GLY A 160 8.98 -21.75 2.96
N ASP A 161 7.68 -21.98 2.73
CA ASP A 161 7.20 -23.13 1.95
C ASP A 161 7.02 -22.83 0.44
N GLY A 162 7.34 -21.61 0.02
CA GLY A 162 7.29 -21.16 -1.36
C GLY A 162 5.88 -20.85 -1.86
N LYS A 163 4.91 -20.68 -0.96
CA LYS A 163 3.54 -20.28 -1.29
C LYS A 163 3.28 -18.89 -0.75
N LEU A 164 2.34 -18.20 -1.39
CA LEU A 164 2.01 -16.85 -0.99
C LEU A 164 1.11 -16.88 0.26
N ASP A 165 1.61 -16.28 1.33
CA ASP A 165 0.85 -16.01 2.55
C ASP A 165 0.41 -14.52 2.58
N ALA A 166 -0.41 -14.15 3.56
CA ALA A 166 -0.84 -12.76 3.76
C ALA A 166 -0.82 -12.33 5.22
N VAL A 167 -0.63 -11.03 5.45
CA VAL A 167 -0.82 -10.37 6.74
C VAL A 167 -1.86 -9.27 6.62
N VAL A 168 -2.73 -9.18 7.61
CA VAL A 168 -3.81 -8.19 7.65
C VAL A 168 -3.90 -7.59 9.04
N CYS A 169 -3.74 -6.27 9.17
CA CYS A 169 -3.91 -5.58 10.44
C CYS A 169 -5.26 -4.85 10.51
N GLY A 170 -5.93 -4.93 11.66
CA GLY A 170 -7.25 -4.36 11.85
C GLY A 170 -7.62 -4.19 13.32
N GLU A 171 -8.70 -3.45 13.54
CA GLU A 171 -9.33 -3.36 14.86
C GLU A 171 -9.99 -4.70 15.22
N SER A 172 -9.97 -5.04 16.50
CA SER A 172 -10.76 -6.17 16.98
C SER A 172 -12.15 -5.71 17.42
N ASN A 173 -13.09 -6.65 17.47
CA ASN A 173 -14.42 -6.44 18.04
C ASN A 173 -14.41 -6.14 19.55
N THR A 174 -13.26 -6.22 20.22
CA THR A 174 -13.09 -5.80 21.61
C THR A 174 -12.54 -4.37 21.65
N PRO A 175 -13.26 -3.40 22.27
CA PRO A 175 -12.81 -2.01 22.30
C PRO A 175 -11.41 -1.85 22.88
N GLY A 176 -10.56 -1.08 22.18
CA GLY A 176 -9.18 -0.81 22.59
C GLY A 176 -8.22 -1.97 22.34
N GLN A 177 -8.61 -2.95 21.53
CA GLN A 177 -7.77 -4.07 21.14
C GLN A 177 -7.74 -4.15 19.62
N SER A 178 -6.55 -4.38 19.09
CA SER A 178 -6.32 -4.59 17.66
C SER A 178 -5.44 -5.82 17.44
N VAL A 179 -5.52 -6.39 16.25
CA VAL A 179 -4.81 -7.63 15.92
C VAL A 179 -4.15 -7.53 14.55
N VAL A 180 -3.09 -8.33 14.39
CA VAL A 180 -2.62 -8.77 13.08
C VAL A 180 -3.10 -10.20 12.88
N THR A 181 -3.76 -10.44 11.76
CA THR A 181 -4.10 -11.77 11.25
C THR A 181 -3.03 -12.21 10.27
N VAL A 182 -2.39 -13.35 10.57
CA VAL A 182 -1.44 -14.04 9.70
C VAL A 182 -2.19 -15.17 9.00
N MET A 183 -2.18 -15.17 7.68
CA MET A 183 -2.90 -16.13 6.84
C MET A 183 -1.89 -16.96 6.04
N LEU A 184 -1.64 -18.20 6.48
CA LEU A 184 -0.72 -19.10 5.78
C LEU A 184 -1.45 -19.78 4.62
N GLY A 185 -1.00 -19.52 3.39
CA GLY A 185 -1.58 -20.01 2.14
C GLY A 185 -1.23 -21.47 1.87
N ASP A 186 -2.20 -22.22 1.35
CA ASP A 186 -1.99 -23.60 0.92
C ASP A 186 -1.49 -23.70 -0.53
N GLY A 187 -1.43 -22.56 -1.24
CA GLY A 187 -0.98 -22.43 -2.63
C GLY A 187 -2.04 -22.84 -3.65
N ALA A 188 -3.28 -23.06 -3.22
CA ALA A 188 -4.46 -23.26 -4.05
C ALA A 188 -5.55 -22.21 -3.73
N GLY A 189 -5.16 -21.11 -3.07
CA GLY A 189 -6.01 -20.03 -2.58
C GLY A 189 -6.73 -20.29 -1.25
N GLY A 190 -6.44 -21.39 -0.55
CA GLY A 190 -6.90 -21.62 0.82
C GLY A 190 -5.93 -21.04 1.85
N PHE A 191 -6.43 -20.62 3.02
CA PHE A 191 -5.62 -20.05 4.10
C PHE A 191 -5.88 -20.69 5.45
N THR A 192 -4.84 -20.76 6.28
CA THR A 192 -4.93 -21.06 7.72
C THR A 192 -4.57 -19.82 8.52
N ASN A 193 -5.53 -19.34 9.33
CA ASN A 193 -5.38 -18.07 10.03
C ASN A 193 -4.88 -18.26 11.47
N SER A 194 -4.02 -17.34 11.90
CA SER A 194 -3.65 -17.13 13.30
C SER A 194 -3.56 -15.64 13.60
N THR A 195 -3.56 -15.25 14.87
CA THR A 195 -3.52 -13.84 15.26
C THR A 195 -2.55 -13.58 16.40
N PHE A 196 -2.06 -12.34 16.46
CA PHE A 196 -1.39 -11.78 17.64
C PHE A 196 -1.88 -10.35 17.89
N SER A 197 -1.85 -9.93 19.16
CA SER A 197 -2.28 -8.59 19.56
C SER A 197 -1.25 -7.54 19.19
N VAL A 198 -1.74 -6.38 18.77
CA VAL A 198 -0.94 -5.18 18.50
C VAL A 198 -1.53 -3.98 19.21
N ASP A 199 -0.80 -2.88 19.20
CA ASP A 199 -1.30 -1.59 19.66
C ASP A 199 -2.51 -1.14 18.84
N ASP A 200 -3.37 -0.35 19.48
CA ASP A 200 -4.70 -0.07 18.98
C ASP A 200 -4.70 0.78 17.71
N LEU A 201 -5.67 0.53 16.83
CA LEU A 201 -5.89 1.28 15.59
C LEU A 201 -4.73 1.20 14.57
N PRO A 202 -4.26 -0.01 14.21
CA PRO A 202 -3.25 -0.18 13.18
C PRO A 202 -3.80 0.22 11.81
N SER A 203 -3.02 0.97 11.04
CA SER A 203 -3.42 1.50 9.72
C SER A 203 -2.58 0.95 8.58
N SER A 204 -1.44 0.33 8.88
CA SER A 204 -0.56 -0.29 7.90
C SER A 204 0.20 -1.46 8.49
N CYS A 205 0.39 -2.50 7.69
CA CYS A 205 1.34 -3.57 7.94
C CYS A 205 2.14 -3.87 6.66
N LYS A 206 3.41 -4.20 6.82
CA LYS A 206 4.34 -4.55 5.74
C LYS A 206 5.23 -5.72 6.15
N ILE A 207 5.56 -6.57 5.19
CA ILE A 207 6.46 -7.71 5.36
C ILE A 207 7.86 -7.31 4.91
N GLY A 208 8.88 -7.66 5.68
CA GLY A 208 10.29 -7.42 5.33
C GLY A 208 11.22 -8.03 6.36
N ASP A 209 12.46 -8.36 5.98
CA ASP A 209 13.49 -8.86 6.91
C ASP A 209 14.12 -7.69 7.67
N MET A 210 13.74 -7.49 8.94
CA MET A 210 14.16 -6.37 9.78
C MET A 210 15.41 -6.70 10.60
N ASN A 211 15.82 -7.98 10.64
CA ASN A 211 16.94 -8.45 11.46
C ASN A 211 18.06 -9.15 10.64
N ASN A 212 17.93 -9.16 9.32
CA ASN A 212 18.84 -9.75 8.35
C ASN A 212 19.09 -11.26 8.58
N ASP A 213 18.11 -12.01 9.09
CA ASP A 213 18.20 -13.46 9.30
C ASP A 213 17.69 -14.28 8.10
N GLY A 214 17.16 -13.62 7.08
CA GLY A 214 16.61 -14.22 5.88
C GLY A 214 15.18 -14.75 6.06
N LEU A 215 14.53 -14.47 7.18
CA LEU A 215 13.14 -14.78 7.45
C LEU A 215 12.28 -13.51 7.36
N PRO A 216 11.01 -13.66 6.98
CA PRO A 216 10.08 -12.55 6.92
C PRO A 216 9.71 -12.07 8.33
N ASP A 217 9.84 -10.77 8.57
CA ASP A 217 9.30 -10.07 9.74
C ASP A 217 8.10 -9.20 9.34
N ILE A 218 7.44 -8.59 10.33
CA ILE A 218 6.30 -7.70 10.10
C ILE A 218 6.56 -6.35 10.78
N VAL A 219 6.36 -5.26 10.03
CA VAL A 219 6.27 -3.90 10.58
C VAL A 219 4.80 -3.49 10.59
N VAL A 220 4.30 -3.06 11.74
CA VAL A 220 2.95 -2.55 11.93
C VAL A 220 3.04 -1.09 12.36
N ALA A 221 2.27 -0.23 11.72
CA ALA A 221 2.18 1.18 12.07
C ALA A 221 0.73 1.60 12.24
N GLY A 222 0.47 2.48 13.20
CA GLY A 222 -0.89 2.77 13.61
C GLY A 222 -1.16 4.22 13.98
N ALA A 223 -2.32 4.67 13.46
CA ALA A 223 -3.32 5.53 14.09
C ALA A 223 -4.50 5.74 13.12
N LEU A 224 -5.49 4.84 13.16
CA LEU A 224 -6.71 4.96 12.35
C LEU A 224 -7.40 6.34 12.53
N PRO A 225 -8.19 6.78 11.52
CA PRO A 225 -8.80 8.10 11.50
C PRO A 225 -9.56 8.45 12.78
N GLY A 226 -9.17 9.54 13.43
CA GLY A 226 -9.80 10.02 14.68
C GLY A 226 -8.99 9.74 15.93
N ASN A 227 -7.95 8.90 15.85
CA ASN A 227 -7.01 8.73 16.95
C ASN A 227 -6.05 9.93 17.05
N THR A 228 -5.93 10.51 18.25
CA THR A 228 -5.02 11.64 18.52
C THR A 228 -3.93 11.29 19.54
N SER A 229 -3.87 10.03 19.98
CA SER A 229 -2.95 9.51 21.00
C SER A 229 -2.47 8.10 20.63
N ASN A 230 -1.27 7.71 21.07
CA ASN A 230 -0.74 6.34 20.85
C ASN A 230 -0.48 6.01 19.37
N ASN A 231 0.09 6.96 18.63
CA ASN A 231 0.70 6.65 17.35
C ASN A 231 1.91 5.73 17.59
N PHE A 232 2.10 4.70 16.77
CA PHE A 232 3.20 3.76 16.97
C PHE A 232 3.77 3.22 15.66
N ILE A 233 5.00 2.72 15.75
CA ILE A 233 5.57 1.72 14.83
C ILE A 233 6.05 0.55 15.70
N ALA A 234 5.61 -0.65 15.38
CA ALA A 234 6.04 -1.86 16.04
C ALA A 234 6.61 -2.86 15.04
N THR A 235 7.73 -3.49 15.40
CA THR A 235 8.39 -4.53 14.62
C THR A 235 8.18 -5.89 15.30
N TYR A 236 7.87 -6.90 14.50
CA TYR A 236 7.62 -8.26 14.97
C TYR A 236 8.50 -9.23 14.20
N LEU A 237 9.44 -9.87 14.87
CA LEU A 237 10.37 -10.80 14.26
C LEU A 237 9.72 -12.16 14.03
N GLY A 238 9.79 -12.65 12.81
CA GLY A 238 9.30 -13.96 12.40
C GLY A 238 10.26 -15.07 12.77
N ASN A 239 9.72 -16.27 13.00
CA ASN A 239 10.53 -17.46 13.21
C ASN A 239 10.58 -18.38 11.98
N GLY A 240 10.14 -17.89 10.82
CA GLY A 240 10.05 -18.64 9.57
C GLY A 240 9.01 -19.77 9.60
N ARG A 241 8.01 -19.70 10.50
CA ARG A 241 6.90 -20.66 10.60
C ARG A 241 5.55 -19.96 10.76
N GLY A 242 5.47 -18.70 10.33
CA GLY A 242 4.28 -17.87 10.52
C GLY A 242 4.01 -17.45 11.97
N VAL A 243 5.00 -17.50 12.86
CA VAL A 243 4.86 -17.02 14.25
C VAL A 243 5.82 -15.85 14.47
N PHE A 244 5.29 -14.78 15.06
CA PHE A 244 5.98 -13.51 15.21
C PHE A 244 6.06 -13.08 16.68
N ALA A 245 7.15 -12.43 17.05
CA ALA A 245 7.36 -11.89 18.39
C ALA A 245 7.76 -10.42 18.33
N LEU A 246 7.17 -9.60 19.20
CA LEU A 246 7.49 -8.18 19.29
C LEU A 246 8.99 -7.99 19.56
N ALA A 247 9.69 -7.27 18.68
CA ALA A 247 11.06 -6.81 18.90
C ALA A 247 11.08 -5.40 19.47
N GLN A 248 10.36 -4.48 18.83
CA GLN A 248 10.28 -3.11 19.28
C GLN A 248 8.85 -2.59 19.15
N ASP A 249 8.45 -1.79 20.14
CA ASP A 249 7.29 -0.90 20.05
C ASP A 249 7.79 0.54 20.27
N LEU A 250 7.71 1.35 19.22
CA LEU A 250 8.15 2.73 19.19
C LEU A 250 6.94 3.66 19.20
N GLN A 251 6.68 4.24 20.37
CA GLN A 251 5.62 5.23 20.57
C GLN A 251 6.03 6.58 19.99
N LEU A 252 5.15 7.15 19.17
CA LEU A 252 5.35 8.41 18.46
C LEU A 252 4.54 9.54 19.12
N GLU A 253 4.94 10.78 18.82
CA GLU A 253 4.26 11.95 19.37
C GLU A 253 2.75 11.98 19.02
N PRO A 254 1.91 12.60 19.88
CA PRO A 254 0.51 12.82 19.57
C PRO A 254 0.31 13.53 18.22
N GLY A 255 -0.74 13.13 17.52
CA GLY A 255 -1.02 13.52 16.15
C GLY A 255 -1.88 12.43 15.50
N THR A 256 -2.22 12.60 14.24
CA THR A 256 -2.92 11.58 13.45
C THR A 256 -1.94 11.04 12.43
N LEU A 257 -1.38 9.84 12.64
CA LEU A 257 -0.56 9.20 11.61
C LEU A 257 -1.44 8.32 10.72
N LYS A 258 -1.93 8.90 9.61
CA LYS A 258 -2.74 8.20 8.63
C LYS A 258 -1.90 7.93 7.39
N GLY A 259 -1.61 6.67 7.12
CA GLY A 259 -1.08 6.31 5.82
C GLY A 259 -0.42 4.95 5.76
N ASN A 260 -0.14 4.52 4.53
CA ASN A 260 0.71 3.36 4.32
C ASN A 260 2.16 3.74 4.58
N ILE A 261 2.85 2.92 5.36
CA ILE A 261 4.31 2.98 5.46
C ILE A 261 4.95 2.37 4.22
N ALA A 262 6.16 2.80 3.90
CA ALA A 262 7.04 2.14 2.94
C ALA A 262 8.26 1.58 3.67
N LEU A 263 8.72 0.40 3.23
CA LEU A 263 9.98 -0.19 3.65
C LEU A 263 11.01 -0.03 2.54
N GLY A 264 12.27 0.17 2.90
CA GLY A 264 13.40 0.28 1.97
C GLY A 264 14.71 0.47 2.72
N ASP A 265 15.84 0.13 2.12
CA ASP A 265 17.17 0.49 2.65
C ASP A 265 17.51 1.89 2.12
N PHE A 266 17.17 2.93 2.91
CA PHE A 266 17.24 4.32 2.45
C PHE A 266 18.62 4.95 2.62
N ASP A 267 19.48 4.34 3.44
CA ASP A 267 20.87 4.76 3.65
C ASP A 267 21.94 3.75 3.18
N GLU A 268 21.50 2.72 2.45
CA GLU A 268 22.31 1.66 1.83
C GLU A 268 23.24 0.94 2.80
N ASP A 269 22.83 0.83 4.06
CA ASP A 269 23.61 0.16 5.08
C ASP A 269 23.34 -1.36 5.17
N GLY A 270 22.44 -1.85 4.30
CA GLY A 270 22.05 -3.25 4.18
C GLY A 270 20.97 -3.65 5.17
N LYS A 271 20.22 -2.71 5.74
CA LYS A 271 19.14 -2.96 6.69
C LYS A 271 17.87 -2.24 6.24
N LEU A 272 16.74 -2.79 6.64
CA LEU A 272 15.46 -2.25 6.23
C LEU A 272 15.04 -1.08 7.14
N ASP A 273 14.68 0.04 6.51
CA ASP A 273 14.19 1.27 7.12
C ASP A 273 12.68 1.45 6.88
N VAL A 274 12.11 2.46 7.53
CA VAL A 274 10.67 2.79 7.44
C VAL A 274 10.46 4.26 7.10
N ALA A 275 9.67 4.53 6.06
CA ALA A 275 9.11 5.84 5.77
C ALA A 275 7.65 5.88 6.22
N PHE A 276 7.28 6.86 7.05
CA PHE A 276 5.94 7.00 7.61
C PHE A 276 5.37 8.41 7.35
N PRO A 277 4.33 8.57 6.51
CA PRO A 277 3.63 9.84 6.35
C PRO A 277 2.90 10.24 7.64
N LYS A 278 3.13 11.48 8.08
CA LYS A 278 2.38 12.13 9.15
C LYS A 278 1.29 12.99 8.54
N THR A 279 0.05 12.56 8.65
CA THR A 279 -1.10 13.44 8.41
C THR A 279 -1.35 14.39 9.58
N GLY A 280 -2.06 15.45 9.32
CA GLY A 280 -2.61 16.34 10.32
C GLY A 280 -4.00 15.89 10.79
N THR A 281 -4.48 16.49 11.88
CA THR A 281 -5.74 16.05 12.49
C THR A 281 -6.93 16.53 11.64
N GLN A 282 -7.95 15.68 11.45
CA GLN A 282 -9.19 16.08 10.76
C GLN A 282 -10.01 17.13 11.53
N MET A 283 -9.53 17.57 12.71
CA MET A 283 -10.15 18.59 13.55
C MET A 283 -9.31 19.87 13.56
N ARG A 284 -9.92 20.99 13.13
CA ARG A 284 -9.39 22.37 13.23
C ARG A 284 -7.99 22.62 12.64
N HIS A 285 -7.84 22.57 11.31
CA HIS A 285 -6.72 23.18 10.56
C HIS A 285 -5.30 22.79 11.03
N GLU A 286 -5.13 21.69 11.74
CA GLU A 286 -3.81 21.17 12.11
C GLU A 286 -3.33 20.27 10.99
N PHE A 287 -2.83 20.87 9.91
CA PHE A 287 -2.29 20.11 8.79
C PHE A 287 -0.82 19.74 9.03
N SER A 288 -0.38 18.59 8.51
CA SER A 288 1.03 18.22 8.52
C SER A 288 1.59 18.10 7.10
N THR A 289 2.89 18.32 6.98
CA THR A 289 3.69 18.19 5.75
C THR A 289 4.84 17.21 5.95
N SER A 290 4.77 16.36 6.98
CA SER A 290 5.92 15.59 7.41
C SER A 290 5.86 14.15 6.93
N VAL A 291 6.99 13.64 6.46
CA VAL A 291 7.24 12.20 6.35
C VAL A 291 8.40 11.88 7.28
N PHE A 292 8.20 10.96 8.22
CA PHE A 292 9.24 10.49 9.11
C PHE A 292 10.03 9.37 8.45
N ILE A 293 11.36 9.40 8.60
CA ILE A 293 12.23 8.28 8.29
C ILE A 293 12.69 7.65 9.61
N PHE A 294 12.71 6.33 9.67
CA PHE A 294 13.27 5.56 10.78
C PHE A 294 14.26 4.55 10.23
N PHE A 295 15.50 4.62 10.72
CA PHE A 295 16.59 3.73 10.29
C PHE A 295 16.60 2.43 11.10
N GLY A 296 16.74 1.31 10.40
CA GLY A 296 16.87 -0.03 10.98
C GLY A 296 18.26 -0.30 11.56
N ASP A 297 18.32 -1.07 12.64
CA ASP A 297 19.60 -1.53 13.21
C ASP A 297 20.03 -2.93 12.73
N GLY A 298 19.18 -3.60 11.92
CA GLY A 298 19.43 -4.95 11.42
C GLY A 298 19.27 -6.01 12.50
N HIS A 299 18.61 -5.66 13.60
CA HIS A 299 18.25 -6.54 14.71
C HIS A 299 16.78 -6.36 15.12
N GLY A 300 15.97 -5.79 14.24
CA GLY A 300 14.55 -5.53 14.47
C GLY A 300 14.24 -4.22 15.21
N HIS A 301 15.21 -3.34 15.48
CA HIS A 301 14.92 -2.03 16.08
C HIS A 301 15.08 -0.90 15.06
N LEU A 302 14.28 0.13 15.27
CA LEU A 302 14.20 1.37 14.53
C LEU A 302 14.69 2.52 15.39
N SER A 303 15.40 3.46 14.76
CA SER A 303 15.84 4.72 15.35
C SER A 303 15.34 5.88 14.49
N ALA A 304 14.93 6.97 15.12
CA ALA A 304 14.44 8.14 14.39
C ALA A 304 15.53 8.73 13.47
N GLY A 305 15.21 8.87 12.20
CA GLY A 305 16.01 9.51 11.16
C GLY A 305 15.51 10.94 10.86
N PRO A 306 15.76 11.45 9.65
CA PRO A 306 15.29 12.79 9.26
C PRO A 306 13.77 12.87 9.15
N VAL A 307 13.26 14.10 9.26
CA VAL A 307 11.87 14.43 8.96
C VAL A 307 11.83 15.19 7.64
N LEU A 308 11.23 14.58 6.63
CA LEU A 308 11.12 15.17 5.30
C LEU A 308 9.90 16.10 5.23
N THR A 309 9.98 17.11 4.38
CA THR A 309 8.89 18.07 4.16
C THR A 309 8.31 17.89 2.75
N VAL A 310 6.99 17.68 2.69
CA VAL A 310 6.22 17.46 1.46
C VAL A 310 4.99 18.38 1.41
N GLY A 311 4.00 18.11 0.55
CA GLY A 311 2.74 18.84 0.55
C GLY A 311 1.85 18.52 1.77
N GLN A 312 0.71 19.21 1.86
CA GLN A 312 -0.22 19.10 2.99
C GLN A 312 -0.99 17.77 2.99
N GLU A 313 -1.08 17.16 4.17
CA GLU A 313 -1.73 15.87 4.44
C GLU A 313 -1.14 14.71 3.63
N PRO A 314 0.15 14.38 3.82
CA PRO A 314 0.75 13.23 3.19
C PRO A 314 0.06 11.95 3.68
N HIS A 315 -0.40 11.09 2.77
CA HIS A 315 -1.26 9.96 3.10
C HIS A 315 -0.72 8.60 2.65
N THR A 316 0.09 8.56 1.60
CA THR A 316 0.68 7.33 1.09
C THR A 316 2.06 7.68 0.63
N VAL A 317 3.04 6.88 1.05
CA VAL A 317 4.41 6.90 0.55
C VAL A 317 4.69 5.55 -0.08
N ILE A 318 5.40 5.56 -1.20
CA ILE A 318 6.01 4.36 -1.80
C ILE A 318 7.51 4.61 -1.97
N ALA A 319 8.30 3.55 -1.89
CA ALA A 319 9.73 3.56 -2.19
C ALA A 319 9.95 2.97 -3.57
N VAL A 320 10.61 3.73 -4.46
CA VAL A 320 10.86 3.32 -5.85
C VAL A 320 11.98 4.19 -6.42
N ASP A 321 12.89 3.60 -7.18
CA ASP A 321 13.90 4.35 -7.95
C ASP A 321 13.21 4.95 -9.20
N VAL A 322 12.92 6.26 -9.17
CA VAL A 322 12.19 6.94 -10.26
C VAL A 322 13.11 7.58 -11.29
N ASN A 323 14.41 7.67 -10.99
CA ASN A 323 15.39 8.31 -11.86
C ASN A 323 16.47 7.35 -12.41
N HIS A 324 16.37 6.07 -12.04
CA HIS A 324 17.27 4.99 -12.40
C HIS A 324 18.73 5.20 -11.98
N ASP A 325 18.96 5.89 -10.85
CA ASP A 325 20.30 6.09 -10.30
C ASP A 325 20.77 4.95 -9.37
N GLY A 326 19.86 4.03 -9.04
CA GLY A 326 20.11 2.89 -8.18
C GLY A 326 19.80 3.12 -6.70
N HIS A 327 19.37 4.33 -6.33
CA HIS A 327 18.94 4.69 -4.98
C HIS A 327 17.41 4.66 -4.88
N LEU A 328 16.89 4.26 -3.72
CA LEU A 328 15.44 4.33 -3.50
C LEU A 328 14.99 5.78 -3.30
N ASP A 329 14.06 6.24 -4.13
CA ASP A 329 13.36 7.51 -3.96
C ASP A 329 12.02 7.31 -3.25
N LEU A 330 11.37 8.42 -2.88
CA LEU A 330 10.04 8.43 -2.28
C LEU A 330 9.05 9.22 -3.12
N ALA A 331 7.89 8.62 -3.41
CA ALA A 331 6.75 9.31 -3.98
C ALA A 331 5.61 9.38 -2.95
N VAL A 332 5.09 10.58 -2.68
CA VAL A 332 4.19 10.86 -1.56
C VAL A 332 2.93 11.58 -2.04
N THR A 333 1.75 11.04 -1.77
CA THR A 333 0.48 11.71 -2.08
C THR A 333 0.09 12.69 -0.98
N ASN A 334 -0.22 13.94 -1.35
CA ASN A 334 -0.63 15.01 -0.44
C ASN A 334 -2.12 15.31 -0.64
N ARG A 335 -2.97 14.81 0.27
CA ARG A 335 -4.42 14.77 0.07
C ARG A 335 -5.06 16.16 0.01
N THR A 336 -4.62 17.09 0.85
CA THR A 336 -5.23 18.44 0.92
C THR A 336 -4.79 19.30 -0.25
N ASP A 337 -3.53 19.19 -0.68
CA ASP A 337 -3.02 19.95 -1.81
C ASP A 337 -3.45 19.36 -3.16
N GLY A 338 -3.85 18.08 -3.21
CA GLY A 338 -4.14 17.39 -4.46
C GLY A 338 -2.89 17.22 -5.33
N THR A 339 -1.76 16.90 -4.69
CA THR A 339 -0.45 16.77 -5.35
C THR A 339 0.24 15.46 -5.00
N VAL A 340 1.25 15.10 -5.79
CA VAL A 340 2.27 14.11 -5.44
C VAL A 340 3.60 14.82 -5.31
N THR A 341 4.29 14.66 -4.19
CA THR A 341 5.68 15.11 -3.99
C THR A 341 6.63 13.94 -4.22
N VAL A 342 7.66 14.13 -5.03
CA VAL A 342 8.73 13.16 -5.26
C VAL A 342 10.01 13.67 -4.63
N LEU A 343 10.65 12.84 -3.82
CA LEU A 343 11.92 13.12 -3.16
C LEU A 343 12.95 12.10 -3.62
N LEU A 344 14.04 12.58 -4.23
CA LEU A 344 15.14 11.73 -4.67
C LEU A 344 16.03 11.39 -3.49
N GLY A 345 16.32 10.10 -3.32
CA GLY A 345 17.26 9.57 -2.34
C GLY A 345 18.71 9.70 -2.83
N ASP A 346 19.66 9.82 -1.92
CA ASP A 346 21.10 9.82 -2.24
C ASP A 346 21.82 8.54 -1.80
N GLY A 347 21.08 7.52 -1.36
CA GLY A 347 21.62 6.29 -0.79
C GLY A 347 22.36 6.48 0.53
N HIS A 348 22.25 7.64 1.19
CA HIS A 348 22.87 7.95 2.47
C HIS A 348 21.85 8.51 3.47
N GLY A 349 20.57 8.18 3.27
CA GLY A 349 19.46 8.61 4.11
C GLY A 349 19.06 10.07 3.92
N ASN A 350 19.58 10.77 2.91
CA ASN A 350 19.14 12.13 2.58
C ASN A 350 18.19 12.10 1.39
N PHE A 351 17.20 12.99 1.44
CA PHE A 351 16.19 13.12 0.40
C PHE A 351 16.03 14.58 -0.04
N THR A 352 15.95 14.80 -1.35
CA THR A 352 15.73 16.12 -1.93
C THR A 352 14.47 16.13 -2.78
N VAL A 353 13.57 17.10 -2.53
CA VAL A 353 12.38 17.27 -3.37
C VAL A 353 12.80 17.57 -4.81
N SER A 354 12.44 16.69 -5.74
CA SER A 354 12.66 16.89 -7.17
C SER A 354 11.45 17.55 -7.82
N SER A 355 10.25 17.08 -7.49
CA SER A 355 9.02 17.62 -8.06
C SER A 355 7.85 17.59 -7.08
N THR A 356 6.87 18.46 -7.35
CA THR A 356 5.55 18.39 -6.73
C THR A 356 4.52 18.67 -7.80
N THR A 357 3.77 17.65 -8.18
CA THR A 357 2.90 17.65 -9.36
C THR A 357 1.45 17.57 -8.94
N SER A 358 0.61 18.46 -9.49
CA SER A 358 -0.83 18.43 -9.28
C SER A 358 -1.44 17.22 -9.96
N VAL A 359 -2.24 16.46 -9.23
CA VAL A 359 -3.14 15.44 -9.81
C VAL A 359 -4.51 16.01 -10.14
N LEU A 360 -4.76 17.27 -9.79
CA LEU A 360 -5.95 18.01 -10.20
C LEU A 360 -5.72 18.60 -11.59
N SER A 361 -6.70 18.46 -12.49
CA SER A 361 -6.71 19.23 -13.73
C SER A 361 -6.88 20.71 -13.37
N PRO A 362 -6.20 21.66 -14.07
CA PRO A 362 -6.56 23.07 -13.93
C PRO A 362 -8.04 23.22 -14.28
N ILE A 363 -8.88 23.46 -13.28
CA ILE A 363 -10.29 23.75 -13.45
C ILE A 363 -10.37 24.97 -14.40
N PRO A 364 -10.99 24.86 -15.58
CA PRO A 364 -11.19 26.01 -16.46
C PRO A 364 -11.98 27.15 -15.82
#